data_AF-A0A399GCN1-F1
#
_entry.id   AF-A0A399GCN1-F1
#
_cell.length_a   1.000
_cell.length_b   1.000
_cell.length_c   1.000
_cell.angle_alpha   90.00
_cell.angle_beta   90.00
_cell.angle_gamma   90.00
#
_symmetry.space_group_name_H-M   'P 1'
#
loop_
_entity.id
_entity.type
_entity.pdbx_description
1 polymer ?
#
loop_
_entity_poly.entity_id
_entity_poly.type
_entity_poly.pdbx_seq_one_letter_code
_entity_poly.pdbx_strand_id
1 'polypeptide(L)'
;MCEGGIRTQVTFPTCWDGVNLDSPDHQSHVAYAEIPYEPYVAPLATHPYTPEQQRGKCPEGFPIMLPQVMYEVMFDTMPFNQKELWGNEGTQPFVFSMGDA
;
A
#
# COMPACT_ATOMS: atom_id res chain seq x y z
N MET A 1 -15.23 15.58 -0.99
CA MET A 1 -15.34 14.40 -1.86
C MET A 1 -14.19 14.41 -2.87
N CYS A 2 -13.70 13.25 -3.30
CA CYS A 2 -12.59 13.15 -4.24
C CYS A 2 -13.06 13.50 -5.67
N GLU A 3 -12.68 14.69 -6.16
CA GLU A 3 -13.15 15.21 -7.46
C GLU A 3 -12.81 14.29 -8.64
N GLY A 4 -11.67 13.59 -8.58
CA GLY A 4 -11.18 12.69 -9.63
C GLY A 4 -11.40 11.20 -9.37
N GLY A 5 -12.28 10.83 -8.42
CA GLY A 5 -12.40 9.45 -7.97
C GLY A 5 -11.39 9.08 -6.87
N ILE A 6 -11.40 7.81 -6.47
CA ILE A 6 -10.49 7.29 -5.45
C ILE A 6 -9.54 6.28 -6.07
N ARG A 7 -8.23 6.47 -5.84
CA ARG A 7 -7.19 5.50 -6.19
C ARG A 7 -6.66 4.86 -4.92
N THR A 8 -6.76 3.54 -4.85
CA THR A 8 -6.16 2.76 -3.76
C THR A 8 -5.06 1.87 -4.34
N GLN A 9 -4.00 1.72 -3.57
CA GLN A 9 -2.89 0.83 -3.89
C GLN A 9 -2.65 -0.08 -2.70
N VAL A 10 -2.69 -1.38 -2.94
CA VAL A 10 -2.32 -2.41 -1.96
C VAL A 10 -1.05 -3.07 -2.46
N THR A 11 0.06 -2.78 -1.80
CA THR A 11 1.35 -3.40 -2.09
C THR A 11 1.54 -4.60 -1.17
N PHE A 12 1.94 -5.73 -1.74
CA PHE A 12 2.20 -6.95 -0.99
C PHE A 12 3.65 -7.00 -0.49
N PRO A 13 3.93 -7.78 0.57
CA PRO A 13 5.28 -8.13 1.01
C PRO A 13 6.17 -8.58 -0.17
N THR A 14 7.45 -8.19 -0.15
CA THR A 14 8.40 -8.46 -1.24
C THR A 14 9.60 -9.31 -0.80
N CYS A 15 9.61 -9.81 0.44
CA CYS A 15 10.69 -10.63 0.96
C CYS A 15 10.13 -11.97 1.46
N TRP A 16 10.75 -13.06 1.04
CA TRP A 16 10.36 -14.43 1.36
C TRP A 16 11.38 -15.09 2.28
N ASP A 17 10.91 -15.91 3.22
CA ASP A 17 11.75 -16.62 4.19
C ASP A 17 12.70 -17.65 3.56
N GLY A 18 12.48 -18.02 2.29
CA GLY A 18 13.31 -18.98 1.56
C GLY A 18 13.03 -20.45 1.92
N VAL A 19 12.05 -20.70 2.79
CA VAL A 19 11.76 -22.02 3.36
C VAL A 19 10.32 -22.44 3.07
N ASN A 20 9.34 -21.59 3.39
CA ASN A 20 7.93 -21.96 3.37
C ASN A 20 7.24 -21.37 2.13
N LEU A 21 6.81 -22.22 1.20
CA LEU A 21 6.01 -21.76 0.06
C LEU A 21 4.67 -21.14 0.48
N ASP A 22 4.15 -21.55 1.65
CA ASP A 22 2.96 -21.02 2.29
C ASP A 22 3.04 -21.28 3.80
N SER A 23 2.36 -20.46 4.61
CA SER A 23 2.25 -20.60 6.07
C SER A 23 0.79 -20.84 6.46
N PRO A 24 0.47 -21.45 7.62
CA PRO A 24 -0.92 -21.70 8.01
C PRO A 24 -1.82 -20.45 8.10
N ASP A 25 -1.22 -19.27 8.30
CA ASP A 25 -1.89 -17.97 8.29
C ASP A 25 -1.83 -17.25 6.93
N HIS A 26 -1.21 -17.88 5.93
CA HIS A 26 -0.95 -17.38 4.58
C HIS A 26 -0.19 -16.05 4.51
N GLN A 27 0.53 -15.68 5.58
CA GLN A 27 1.17 -14.37 5.73
C GLN A 27 2.58 -14.44 6.30
N SER A 28 2.82 -15.23 7.34
CA SER A 28 4.10 -15.24 8.08
C SER A 28 5.34 -15.67 7.27
N HIS A 29 5.16 -16.32 6.11
CA HIS A 29 6.27 -16.71 5.22
C HIS A 29 6.83 -15.54 4.39
N VAL A 30 6.17 -14.36 4.40
CA VAL A 30 6.62 -13.16 3.69
C VAL A 30 6.68 -11.91 4.59
N ALA A 31 7.56 -10.96 4.23
CA ALA A 31 7.73 -9.68 4.92
C ALA A 31 7.90 -8.50 3.95
N TYR A 32 7.55 -7.30 4.41
CA TYR A 32 7.83 -6.06 3.68
C TYR A 32 9.33 -5.75 3.72
N ALA A 33 9.86 -5.24 2.60
CA ALA A 33 11.23 -4.73 2.57
C ALA A 33 11.36 -3.47 3.46
N GLU A 34 12.50 -3.33 4.11
CA GLU A 34 12.92 -2.11 4.78
C GLU A 34 13.22 -1.05 3.71
N ILE A 35 12.29 -0.12 3.51
CA ILE A 35 12.44 0.94 2.50
C ILE A 35 13.25 2.12 3.05
N PRO A 36 14.17 2.70 2.27
CA PRO A 36 15.05 3.78 2.73
C PRO A 36 14.38 5.15 2.83
N TYR A 37 13.10 5.30 2.46
CA TYR A 37 12.39 6.58 2.41
C TYR A 37 11.07 6.55 3.19
N GLU A 38 11.03 5.80 4.28
CA GLU A 38 9.95 5.91 5.27
C GLU A 38 9.85 7.39 5.72
N PRO A 39 8.67 8.04 5.59
CA PRO A 39 8.50 9.48 5.81
C PRO A 39 8.74 9.92 7.27
N TYR A 40 8.91 8.96 8.18
CA TYR A 40 9.12 9.18 9.61
C TYR A 40 10.54 8.83 10.10
N VAL A 41 11.46 8.45 9.21
CA VAL A 41 12.86 8.19 9.55
C VAL A 41 13.80 8.91 8.59
N ALA A 42 15.00 9.26 9.07
CA ALA A 42 16.03 9.79 8.18
C ALA A 42 16.33 8.77 7.07
N PRO A 43 16.48 9.21 5.81
CA PRO A 43 16.60 8.29 4.70
C PRO A 43 17.82 7.39 4.88
N LEU A 44 17.62 6.07 4.79
CA LEU A 44 18.71 5.10 4.92
C LEU A 44 19.69 5.15 3.73
N ALA A 45 19.33 5.85 2.64
CA ALA A 45 20.15 6.02 1.46
C ALA A 45 20.49 7.50 1.21
N THR A 46 21.78 7.78 1.01
CA THR A 46 22.30 9.06 0.54
C THR A 46 22.59 9.00 -0.95
N HIS A 47 22.34 10.10 -1.67
CA HIS A 47 22.62 10.16 -3.11
C HIS A 47 24.12 10.00 -3.43
N PRO A 48 24.47 9.38 -4.57
CA PRO A 48 23.57 8.80 -5.59
C PRO A 48 23.08 7.38 -5.22
N TYR A 49 21.86 7.05 -5.65
CA TYR A 49 21.22 5.76 -5.34
C TYR A 49 21.64 4.65 -6.31
N THR A 50 21.88 3.44 -5.79
CA THR A 50 21.95 2.21 -6.58
C THR A 50 20.55 1.59 -6.75
N PRO A 51 20.30 0.75 -7.77
CA PRO A 51 19.04 0.02 -7.93
C PRO A 51 18.66 -0.83 -6.70
N GLU A 52 19.64 -1.36 -5.96
CA GLU A 52 19.44 -2.08 -4.70
C GLU A 52 18.92 -1.16 -3.61
N GLN A 53 19.43 0.06 -3.53
CA GLN A 53 18.97 1.08 -2.59
C GLN A 53 17.57 1.63 -2.92
N GLN A 54 17.06 1.44 -4.14
CA GLN A 54 15.69 1.85 -4.48
C GLN A 54 14.64 0.81 -4.09
N ARG A 55 15.00 -0.49 -4.13
CA ARG A 55 14.08 -1.60 -3.89
C ARG A 55 13.83 -1.89 -2.41
N GLY A 56 14.60 -1.27 -1.52
CA GLY A 56 14.63 -1.62 -0.10
C GLY A 56 15.46 -2.88 0.16
N LYS A 57 15.74 -3.12 1.44
CA LYS A 57 16.50 -4.29 1.89
C LYS A 57 15.54 -5.26 2.56
N CYS A 58 15.67 -6.55 2.28
CA CYS A 58 14.89 -7.52 3.03
C CYS A 58 15.33 -7.63 4.50
N PRO A 59 14.38 -7.72 5.44
CA PRO A 59 14.69 -7.88 6.86
C PRO A 59 15.34 -9.25 7.14
N GLU A 60 15.92 -9.38 8.33
CA GLU A 60 16.47 -10.66 8.80
C GLU A 60 15.37 -11.74 8.83
N GLY A 61 15.71 -12.96 8.41
CA GLY A 61 14.77 -14.07 8.28
C GLY A 61 14.06 -14.15 6.92
N PHE A 62 14.13 -13.13 6.06
CA PHE A 62 13.47 -13.10 4.74
C PHE A 62 14.46 -12.82 3.59
N PRO A 63 15.46 -13.69 3.35
CA PRO A 63 16.61 -13.35 2.51
C PRO A 63 16.32 -13.27 1.00
N ILE A 64 15.16 -13.74 0.54
CA ILE A 64 14.85 -13.84 -0.90
C ILE A 64 13.92 -12.71 -1.33
N MET A 65 14.40 -11.87 -2.26
CA MET A 65 13.59 -10.82 -2.86
C MET A 65 12.61 -11.41 -3.88
N LEU A 66 11.34 -11.04 -3.77
CA LEU A 66 10.27 -11.41 -4.68
C LEU A 66 9.97 -10.26 -5.67
N PRO A 67 9.40 -10.56 -6.84
CA PRO A 67 8.78 -9.54 -7.68
C PRO A 67 7.70 -8.77 -6.90
N GLN A 68 7.64 -7.45 -7.07
CA GLN A 68 6.58 -6.65 -6.45
C GLN A 68 5.24 -6.96 -7.10
N VAL A 69 4.30 -7.41 -6.29
CA VAL A 69 2.88 -7.49 -6.66
C VAL A 69 2.16 -6.34 -5.99
N MET A 70 1.30 -5.67 -6.74
CA MET A 70 0.41 -4.65 -6.21
C MET A 70 -0.95 -4.74 -6.89
N TYR A 71 -1.99 -4.44 -6.13
CA TYR A 71 -3.30 -4.13 -6.70
C TYR A 71 -3.49 -2.63 -6.70
N GLU A 72 -3.80 -2.12 -7.88
CA GLU A 72 -4.26 -0.75 -8.05
C GLU A 72 -5.74 -0.81 -8.40
N VAL A 73 -6.55 -0.21 -7.52
CA VAL A 73 -8.00 -0.16 -7.73
C VAL A 73 -8.40 1.31 -7.86
N MET A 74 -8.99 1.61 -9.02
CA MET A 74 -9.59 2.89 -9.34
C MET A 74 -11.09 2.79 -9.11
N PHE A 75 -11.60 3.56 -8.15
CA PHE A 75 -13.03 3.70 -7.90
C PHE A 75 -13.51 4.99 -8.55
N ASP A 76 -14.39 4.86 -9.55
CA ASP A 76 -15.08 6.02 -10.10
C ASP A 76 -16.16 6.49 -9.12
N THR A 77 -15.79 7.43 -8.26
CA THR A 77 -16.72 8.08 -7.34
C THR A 77 -17.27 9.39 -7.89
N MET A 78 -16.91 9.80 -9.11
CA MET A 78 -17.35 11.08 -9.67
C MET A 78 -18.88 11.21 -9.79
N PRO A 79 -19.65 10.16 -10.13
CA PRO A 79 -21.11 10.24 -10.15
C PRO A 79 -21.74 10.67 -8.82
N PHE A 80 -21.03 10.43 -7.71
CA PHE A 80 -21.48 10.76 -6.35
C PHE A 80 -21.08 12.17 -5.89
N ASN A 81 -20.44 12.97 -6.75
CA ASN A 81 -20.08 14.37 -6.44
C ASN A 81 -21.27 15.35 -6.48
N GLN A 82 -22.46 14.88 -6.86
CA GLN A 82 -23.68 15.68 -6.91
C GLN A 82 -24.18 15.98 -5.49
N LYS A 83 -24.30 17.27 -5.14
CA LYS A 83 -24.73 17.72 -3.80
C LYS A 83 -26.13 17.22 -3.45
N GLU A 84 -26.95 16.94 -4.45
CA GLU A 84 -28.29 16.37 -4.32
C GLU A 84 -28.26 14.99 -3.65
N LEU A 85 -27.13 14.27 -3.77
CA LEU A 85 -26.92 12.96 -3.14
C LEU A 85 -26.41 13.07 -1.70
N TRP A 86 -26.11 14.28 -1.21
CA TRP A 86 -25.42 14.52 0.08
C TRP A 86 -26.39 14.82 1.23
N GLY A 87 -27.69 14.63 1.01
CA GLY A 87 -28.71 14.89 2.01
C GLY A 87 -28.86 16.37 2.37
N ASN A 88 -29.63 16.64 3.43
CA ASN A 88 -30.11 17.98 3.76
C ASN A 88 -29.03 18.96 4.27
N GLU A 89 -27.90 18.43 4.74
CA GLU A 89 -26.82 19.26 5.29
C GLU A 89 -25.75 19.62 4.26
N GLY A 90 -25.85 19.09 3.03
CA GLY A 90 -24.88 19.34 1.96
C GLY A 90 -23.47 18.81 2.27
N THR A 91 -23.36 17.89 3.23
CA THR A 91 -22.13 17.19 3.62
C THR A 91 -22.10 15.82 3.00
N GLN A 92 -20.96 15.44 2.44
CA GLN A 92 -20.80 14.16 1.76
C GLN A 92 -21.02 12.98 2.76
N PRO A 93 -21.90 12.00 2.46
CA PRO A 93 -22.31 10.99 3.44
C PRO A 93 -21.68 9.60 3.23
N PHE A 94 -20.88 9.40 2.18
CA PHE A 94 -20.34 8.09 1.82
C PHE A 94 -19.05 7.76 2.59
N VAL A 95 -18.94 6.53 3.06
CA VAL A 95 -17.79 6.03 3.82
C VAL A 95 -17.30 4.74 3.17
N PHE A 96 -16.04 4.39 3.38
CA PHE A 96 -15.58 3.05 3.03
C PHE A 96 -16.38 2.03 3.83
N SER A 97 -16.73 0.91 3.19
CA SER A 97 -17.44 -0.21 3.83
C SER A 97 -16.67 -0.80 5.02
N MET A 98 -15.37 -0.51 5.13
CA MET A 98 -14.50 -0.92 6.23
C MET A 98 -14.44 0.08 7.39
N GLY A 99 -15.22 1.17 7.35
CA GLY A 99 -15.42 2.07 8.50
C GLY A 99 -14.34 3.11 8.71
N ASP A 100 -14.07 3.95 7.71
CA ASP A 100 -13.16 5.12 7.81
C ASP A 100 -13.77 6.35 8.52
N ALA A 101 -14.91 6.16 9.20
CA ALA A 101 -15.65 7.20 9.92
C ALA A 101 -15.20 7.36 11.37
#